data_AF-A0A501WF69-F1
#
_entry.id   AF-A0A501WF69-F1
#
_cell.length_a   1.000
_cell.length_b   1.000
_cell.length_c   1.000
_cell.angle_alpha   90.00
_cell.angle_beta   90.00
_cell.angle_gamma   90.00
#
_symmetry.space_group_name_H-M   'P 1'
#
loop_
_entity.id
_entity.type
_entity.pdbx_description
1 polymer ?
#
loop_
_entity_poly.entity_id
_entity_poly.type
_entity_poly.pdbx_seq_one_letter_code
_entity_poly.pdbx_strand_id
1 'polypeptide(L)'
;MRTLDQNQIENIFQELRDNISPEHGKAIIGLDNVKPSHHEFESLEWRYRLGGYTEALCACDILSNSVYESAIAEIFGQRPMDGADRPGRKHKYSVDIKTEQNKQFTFDVPSMNPLDAYFQLTKRIAYKTIPGIVSVLVYAGFHTDRKPDSSPLRSFEKDELVFVSLV
;
A
#
# COMPACT_ATOMS: atom_id res chain seq x y z
N MET A 1 15.17 -9.19 14.69
CA MET A 1 14.38 -9.14 13.43
C MET A 1 14.68 -10.40 12.65
N ARG A 2 13.66 -11.12 12.15
CA ARG A 2 13.86 -12.38 11.40
C ARG A 2 14.39 -12.06 10.00
N THR A 3 15.58 -12.56 9.67
CA THR A 3 16.09 -12.54 8.29
C THR A 3 15.29 -13.54 7.47
N LEU A 4 14.85 -13.11 6.28
CA LEU A 4 14.11 -13.95 5.33
C LEU A 4 14.98 -14.13 4.09
N ASP A 5 15.16 -15.37 3.66
CA ASP A 5 15.82 -15.65 2.38
C ASP A 5 14.85 -15.45 1.20
N GLN A 6 15.39 -15.51 -0.01
CA GLN A 6 14.60 -15.32 -1.24
C GLN A 6 13.44 -16.31 -1.33
N ASN A 7 13.67 -17.60 -1.03
CA ASN A 7 12.64 -18.63 -1.16
C ASN A 7 11.50 -18.39 -0.16
N GLN A 8 11.83 -17.96 1.06
CA GLN A 8 10.83 -17.58 2.05
C GLN A 8 9.99 -16.39 1.58
N ILE A 9 10.63 -15.37 1.00
CA ILE A 9 9.91 -14.21 0.44
C ILE A 9 9.01 -14.67 -0.72
N GLU A 10 9.51 -15.47 -1.65
CA GLU A 10 8.71 -16.00 -2.76
C GLU A 10 7.48 -16.79 -2.28
N ASN A 11 7.66 -17.64 -1.27
CA ASN A 11 6.58 -18.42 -0.69
C ASN A 11 5.48 -17.54 -0.07
N ILE A 12 5.86 -16.48 0.65
CA ILE A 12 4.89 -15.51 1.21
C ILE A 12 4.05 -14.88 0.09
N PHE A 13 4.69 -14.43 -0.99
CA PHE A 13 3.99 -13.79 -2.09
C PHE A 13 3.11 -14.79 -2.86
N GLN A 14 3.56 -16.02 -3.02
CA GLN A 14 2.77 -17.07 -3.66
C GLN A 14 1.54 -17.45 -2.82
N GLU A 15 1.69 -17.62 -1.50
CA GLU A 15 0.55 -17.90 -0.60
C GLU A 15 -0.48 -16.77 -0.63
N LEU A 16 -0.03 -15.52 -0.58
CA LEU A 16 -0.92 -14.36 -0.70
C LEU A 16 -1.66 -14.35 -2.04
N ARG A 17 -0.96 -14.67 -3.14
CA ARG A 17 -1.56 -14.76 -4.48
C ARG A 17 -2.62 -15.85 -4.56
N ASP A 18 -2.35 -17.03 -4.01
CA ASP A 18 -3.26 -18.18 -4.03
C ASP A 18 -4.55 -17.93 -3.23
N ASN A 19 -4.51 -16.99 -2.28
CA ASN A 19 -5.65 -16.59 -1.46
C ASN A 19 -6.42 -15.37 -1.99
N ILE A 20 -6.01 -14.78 -3.12
CA ILE A 20 -6.75 -13.70 -3.78
C ILE A 20 -7.58 -14.30 -4.92
N SER A 21 -8.90 -14.07 -4.89
CA SER A 21 -9.80 -14.53 -5.96
C SER A 21 -9.38 -13.95 -7.32
N PRO A 22 -9.43 -14.74 -8.41
CA PRO A 22 -9.08 -14.27 -9.76
C PRO A 22 -9.89 -13.06 -10.24
N GLU A 23 -11.11 -12.87 -9.73
CA GLU A 23 -11.95 -11.70 -10.03
C GLU A 23 -11.34 -10.38 -9.52
N HIS A 24 -10.42 -10.47 -8.56
CA HIS A 24 -9.62 -9.37 -8.03
C HIS A 24 -8.25 -9.29 -8.70
N GLY A 25 -8.15 -9.54 -10.01
CA GLY A 25 -6.86 -9.53 -10.75
C GLY A 25 -5.99 -8.27 -10.54
N LYS A 26 -6.59 -7.09 -10.31
CA LYS A 26 -5.84 -5.87 -9.95
C LYS A 26 -5.13 -5.98 -8.59
N ALA A 27 -5.71 -6.71 -7.64
CA ALA A 27 -5.08 -6.97 -6.36
C ALA A 27 -3.84 -7.88 -6.50
N ILE A 28 -3.82 -8.76 -7.49
CA ILE A 28 -2.62 -9.57 -7.79
C ILE A 28 -1.52 -8.69 -8.39
N ILE A 29 -1.87 -7.79 -9.33
CA ILE A 29 -0.91 -6.82 -9.89
C ILE A 29 -0.33 -5.93 -8.78
N GLY A 30 -1.16 -5.43 -7.87
CA GLY A 30 -0.71 -4.63 -6.74
C GLY A 30 0.21 -5.41 -5.78
N LEU A 31 -0.02 -6.72 -5.61
CA LEU A 31 0.85 -7.60 -4.83
C LEU A 31 2.24 -7.68 -5.49
N ASP A 32 2.30 -7.84 -6.80
CA ASP A 32 3.58 -7.93 -7.52
C ASP A 32 4.37 -6.62 -7.44
N ASN A 33 3.67 -5.48 -7.42
CA ASN A 33 4.27 -4.15 -7.30
C ASN A 33 4.88 -3.86 -5.92
N VAL A 34 4.51 -4.60 -4.86
CA VAL A 34 5.09 -4.43 -3.52
C VAL A 34 6.26 -5.38 -3.24
N LYS A 35 6.51 -6.31 -4.16
CA LYS A 35 7.56 -7.31 -4.01
C LYS A 35 8.94 -6.65 -3.90
N PRO A 36 9.74 -6.99 -2.86
CA PRO A 36 11.08 -6.44 -2.74
C PRO A 36 11.98 -6.98 -3.84
N SER A 37 12.88 -6.13 -4.30
CA SER A 37 14.06 -6.55 -5.03
C SER A 37 15.14 -7.08 -4.07
N HIS A 38 16.15 -7.79 -4.59
CA HIS A 38 17.15 -8.49 -3.77
C HIS A 38 17.95 -7.57 -2.83
N HIS A 39 18.13 -6.29 -3.18
CA HIS A 39 18.81 -5.31 -2.32
C HIS A 39 17.93 -4.81 -1.16
N GLU A 40 16.63 -5.07 -1.21
CA GLU A 40 15.66 -4.65 -0.19
C GLU A 40 15.37 -5.75 0.83
N PHE A 41 15.82 -7.00 0.66
CA PHE A 41 15.43 -8.14 1.51
C PHE A 41 15.65 -7.91 3.01
N GLU A 42 16.76 -7.26 3.36
CA GLU A 42 17.09 -6.90 4.75
C GLU A 42 16.38 -5.64 5.25
N SER A 43 15.79 -4.84 4.35
CA SER A 43 15.12 -3.59 4.73
C SER A 43 13.77 -3.85 5.40
N LEU A 44 13.39 -2.95 6.29
CA LEU A 44 12.04 -2.95 6.88
C LEU A 44 10.99 -2.40 5.92
N GLU A 45 11.40 -1.63 4.92
CA GLU A 45 10.49 -0.88 4.05
C GLU A 45 9.52 -1.78 3.31
N TRP A 46 10.01 -2.84 2.67
CA TRP A 46 9.15 -3.77 1.93
C TRP A 46 8.18 -4.52 2.84
N ARG A 47 8.59 -4.84 4.08
CA ARG A 47 7.73 -5.52 5.06
C ARG A 47 6.55 -4.64 5.45
N TYR A 48 6.81 -3.35 5.65
CA TYR A 48 5.74 -2.38 5.90
C TYR A 48 4.88 -2.12 4.65
N ARG A 49 5.46 -2.08 3.43
CA ARG A 49 4.67 -1.99 2.18
C ARG A 49 3.72 -3.17 2.05
N LEU A 50 4.24 -4.39 2.18
CA LEU A 50 3.44 -5.61 2.08
C LEU A 50 2.39 -5.68 3.19
N GLY A 51 2.77 -5.41 4.45
CA GLY A 51 1.83 -5.41 5.56
C GLY A 51 0.73 -4.36 5.43
N GLY A 52 1.05 -3.18 4.91
CA GLY A 52 0.07 -2.15 4.59
C GLY A 52 -0.89 -2.58 3.49
N TYR A 53 -0.37 -3.28 2.48
CA TYR A 53 -1.15 -3.80 1.36
C TYR A 53 -2.10 -4.93 1.79
N THR A 54 -1.61 -5.93 2.53
CA THR A 54 -2.42 -7.06 3.00
C THR A 54 -3.50 -6.63 3.99
N GLU A 55 -3.22 -5.63 4.83
CA GLU A 55 -4.24 -5.00 5.69
C GLU A 55 -5.34 -4.33 4.87
N ALA A 56 -4.98 -3.64 3.77
CA ALA A 56 -5.96 -3.01 2.89
C ALA A 56 -6.82 -4.04 2.15
N LEU A 57 -6.23 -5.15 1.68
CA LEU A 57 -6.96 -6.28 1.09
C LEU A 57 -7.96 -6.87 2.08
N CYS A 58 -7.53 -7.05 3.33
CA CYS A 58 -8.38 -7.58 4.39
C CYS A 58 -9.54 -6.64 4.74
N ALA A 59 -9.28 -5.33 4.82
CA ALA A 59 -10.30 -4.32 5.09
C ALA A 59 -11.30 -4.13 3.93
N CYS A 60 -11.08 -4.79 2.78
CA CYS A 60 -11.97 -4.79 1.63
C CYS A 60 -12.58 -6.18 1.37
N ASP A 61 -12.45 -7.11 2.32
CA ASP A 61 -12.96 -8.49 2.21
C ASP A 61 -12.38 -9.28 1.01
N ILE A 62 -11.24 -8.85 0.47
CA ILE A 62 -10.52 -9.54 -0.63
C ILE A 62 -9.61 -10.64 -0.10
N LEU A 63 -9.08 -10.45 1.12
CA LEU A 63 -8.21 -11.39 1.81
C LEU A 63 -8.79 -11.69 3.19
N SER A 64 -8.72 -12.94 3.65
CA SER A 64 -9.21 -13.28 4.99
C SER A 64 -8.29 -12.76 6.10
N ASN A 65 -8.87 -12.45 7.27
CA ASN A 65 -8.11 -12.05 8.45
C ASN A 65 -7.03 -13.07 8.82
N SER A 66 -7.31 -14.37 8.69
CA SER A 66 -6.34 -15.42 9.03
C SER A 66 -5.11 -15.41 8.13
N VAL A 67 -5.29 -15.18 6.83
CA VAL A 67 -4.18 -15.11 5.87
C VAL A 67 -3.37 -13.83 6.10
N TYR A 68 -4.05 -12.70 6.35
CA TYR A 68 -3.39 -11.46 6.75
C TYR A 68 -2.52 -11.66 8.00
N GLU A 69 -3.07 -12.22 9.08
CA GLU A 69 -2.34 -12.43 10.33
C GLU A 69 -1.15 -13.37 10.16
N SER A 70 -1.31 -14.44 9.36
CA SER A 70 -0.23 -15.36 9.00
C SER A 70 0.91 -14.61 8.30
N ALA A 71 0.61 -13.87 7.22
CA ALA A 71 1.61 -13.12 6.47
C ALA A 71 2.35 -12.08 7.33
N ILE A 72 1.64 -11.36 8.21
CA ILE A 72 2.24 -10.39 9.14
C ILE A 72 3.18 -11.09 10.14
N ALA A 73 2.77 -12.24 10.68
CA ALA A 73 3.60 -13.01 11.59
C ALA A 73 4.87 -13.51 10.90
N GLU A 74 4.78 -13.95 9.64
CA GLU A 74 5.95 -14.40 8.88
C GLU A 74 6.93 -13.26 8.58
N ILE A 75 6.43 -12.10 8.11
CA ILE A 75 7.29 -11.00 7.70
C ILE A 75 7.86 -10.21 8.88
N PHE A 76 7.23 -10.18 10.04
CA PHE A 76 7.79 -9.46 11.20
C PHE A 76 8.39 -10.39 12.27
N GLY A 77 8.08 -11.70 12.25
CA GLY A 77 8.52 -12.69 13.24
C GLY A 77 7.81 -12.56 14.59
N GLN A 78 7.51 -11.33 15.03
CA GLN A 78 6.59 -10.98 16.11
C GLN A 78 5.82 -9.73 15.70
N ARG A 79 4.53 -9.64 16.06
CA ARG A 79 3.74 -8.43 15.81
C ARG A 79 4.45 -7.23 16.46
N PRO A 80 4.67 -6.11 15.73
CA PRO A 80 5.27 -4.93 16.34
C PRO A 80 4.47 -4.53 17.58
N MET A 81 5.13 -4.41 18.74
CA MET A 81 4.47 -3.96 19.97
C MET A 81 3.83 -2.59 19.74
N ASP A 82 2.65 -2.37 20.32
CA ASP A 82 2.04 -1.05 20.32
C ASP A 82 2.96 -0.05 21.05
N GLY A 83 3.27 1.06 20.38
CA GLY A 83 4.22 2.06 20.86
C GLY A 83 5.67 1.89 20.37
N ALA A 84 6.01 0.79 19.67
CA ALA A 84 7.27 0.72 18.95
C ALA A 84 7.33 1.84 17.91
N ASP A 85 8.51 2.46 17.76
CA ASP A 85 8.74 3.52 16.78
C ASP A 85 8.50 2.95 15.37
N ARG A 86 7.31 3.22 14.81
CA ARG A 86 6.92 2.78 13.46
C ARG A 86 7.56 3.79 12.50
N PRO A 87 8.64 3.43 11.79
CA PRO A 87 9.38 4.40 10.99
C PRO A 87 8.46 5.09 9.95
N GLY A 88 7.39 4.40 9.53
CA GLY A 88 6.43 4.90 8.54
C GLY A 88 5.60 6.07 9.02
N ARG A 89 5.52 6.33 10.33
CA ARG A 89 4.82 7.52 10.84
C ARG A 89 5.69 8.78 10.78
N LYS A 90 7.01 8.63 10.62
CA LYS A 90 7.96 9.75 10.55
C LYS A 90 7.92 10.45 9.20
N HIS A 91 7.85 9.68 8.11
CA HIS A 91 7.81 10.26 6.77
C HIS A 91 6.39 10.66 6.40
N LYS A 92 6.28 11.83 5.78
CA LYS A 92 5.01 12.47 5.44
C LYS A 92 4.93 12.56 3.93
N TYR A 93 3.84 12.05 3.41
CA TYR A 93 3.46 12.15 2.01
C TYR A 93 2.13 12.86 1.93
N SER A 94 1.86 13.37 0.75
CA SER A 94 0.56 13.92 0.45
C SER A 94 0.15 13.38 -0.91
N VAL A 95 -1.13 13.07 -1.04
CA VAL A 95 -1.64 12.27 -2.14
C VAL A 95 -2.80 12.99 -2.78
N ASP A 96 -2.74 13.17 -4.10
CA ASP A 96 -3.81 13.74 -4.91
C ASP A 96 -4.55 12.63 -5.65
N ILE A 97 -5.87 12.63 -5.55
CA ILE A 97 -6.77 11.73 -6.27
C ILE A 97 -7.42 12.54 -7.37
N LYS A 98 -7.27 12.13 -8.62
CA LYS A 98 -8.01 12.70 -9.75
C LYS A 98 -9.16 11.79 -10.13
N THR A 99 -10.30 12.38 -10.48
CA THR A 99 -11.48 11.63 -10.90
C THR A 99 -11.88 11.91 -12.36
N GLU A 100 -12.72 11.06 -12.93
CA GLU A 100 -13.30 11.22 -14.27
C GLU A 100 -14.08 12.53 -14.42
N GLN A 101 -14.64 13.05 -13.31
CA GLN A 101 -15.34 14.34 -13.29
C GLN A 101 -14.39 15.55 -13.14
N ASN A 102 -13.09 15.35 -13.37
CA ASN A 102 -12.05 16.38 -13.26
C ASN A 102 -11.99 17.03 -11.87
N LYS A 103 -12.36 16.29 -10.82
CA LYS A 103 -12.22 16.72 -9.43
C LYS A 103 -10.90 16.21 -8.86
N GLN A 104 -10.31 17.01 -7.97
CA GLN A 104 -9.12 16.62 -7.22
C GLN A 104 -9.43 16.60 -5.72
N PHE A 105 -9.02 15.52 -5.06
CA PHE A 105 -9.03 15.40 -3.60
C PHE A 105 -7.61 15.22 -3.10
N THR A 106 -7.23 15.93 -2.05
CA THR A 106 -5.87 15.87 -1.51
C THR A 106 -5.88 15.40 -0.06
N PHE A 107 -4.99 14.48 0.27
CA PHE A 107 -4.85 13.90 1.61
C PHE A 107 -3.40 13.87 2.06
N ASP A 108 -3.16 14.26 3.31
CA ASP A 108 -1.89 14.00 3.98
C ASP A 108 -1.88 12.59 4.57
N VAL A 109 -0.79 11.86 4.30
CA VAL A 109 -0.65 10.44 4.62
C VAL A 109 0.74 10.19 5.25
N PRO A 110 0.80 9.78 6.53
CA PRO A 110 2.03 9.29 7.12
C PRO A 110 2.33 7.88 6.63
N SER A 111 3.45 7.69 5.95
CA SER A 111 3.85 6.42 5.33
C SER A 111 5.35 6.29 5.19
N MET A 112 5.89 5.11 4.88
CA MET A 112 7.33 4.90 4.66
C MET A 112 7.83 5.44 3.31
N ASN A 113 7.05 5.19 2.27
CA ASN A 113 7.42 5.43 0.88
C ASN A 113 6.16 5.77 0.05
N PRO A 114 6.30 6.22 -1.20
CA PRO A 114 5.16 6.61 -2.01
C PRO A 114 4.11 5.50 -2.22
N LEU A 115 4.54 4.23 -2.27
CA LEU A 115 3.64 3.10 -2.47
C LEU A 115 2.81 2.81 -1.21
N ASP A 116 3.46 2.81 -0.03
CA ASP A 116 2.74 2.72 1.25
C ASP A 116 1.78 3.89 1.45
N ALA A 117 2.13 5.12 1.04
CA ALA A 117 1.24 6.27 1.12
C ALA A 117 -0.07 6.07 0.35
N TYR A 118 0.01 5.45 -0.83
CA TYR A 118 -1.17 5.08 -1.58
C TYR A 118 -2.03 4.04 -0.84
N PHE A 119 -1.43 2.98 -0.28
CA PHE A 119 -2.21 1.96 0.45
C PHE A 119 -2.78 2.43 1.79
N GLN A 120 -2.07 3.30 2.52
CA GLN A 120 -2.63 3.91 3.72
C GLN A 120 -3.80 4.83 3.38
N LEU A 121 -3.79 5.45 2.20
CA LEU A 121 -4.94 6.20 1.69
C LEU A 121 -6.13 5.27 1.37
N THR A 122 -5.89 4.13 0.71
CA THR A 122 -6.98 3.21 0.30
C THR A 122 -7.75 2.62 1.49
N LYS A 123 -7.12 2.54 2.66
CA LYS A 123 -7.77 2.13 3.93
C LYS A 123 -8.78 3.14 4.45
N ARG A 124 -8.69 4.41 4.05
CA ARG A 124 -9.59 5.46 4.56
C ARG A 124 -10.96 5.31 3.93
N ILE A 125 -12.00 5.41 4.75
CA ILE A 125 -13.40 5.42 4.28
C ILE A 125 -13.59 6.48 3.18
N ALA A 126 -12.98 7.66 3.35
CA ALA A 126 -13.04 8.74 2.36
C ALA A 126 -12.57 8.31 0.96
N TYR A 127 -11.47 7.54 0.85
CA TYR A 127 -10.99 7.04 -0.45
C TYR A 127 -12.03 6.13 -1.11
N LYS A 128 -12.59 5.19 -0.35
CA LYS A 128 -13.61 4.25 -0.83
C LYS A 128 -14.90 4.92 -1.30
N THR A 129 -15.19 6.13 -0.80
CA THR A 129 -16.37 6.91 -1.19
C THR A 129 -16.18 7.82 -2.41
N ILE A 130 -14.97 7.93 -2.95
CA ILE A 130 -14.72 8.80 -4.12
C ILE A 130 -15.06 8.03 -5.40
N PRO A 131 -16.09 8.44 -6.16
CA PRO A 131 -16.46 7.76 -7.39
C PRO A 131 -15.52 8.12 -8.54
N GLY A 132 -15.29 7.16 -9.44
CA GLY A 132 -14.60 7.40 -10.72
C GLY A 132 -13.15 7.87 -10.58
N ILE A 133 -12.36 7.29 -9.66
CA ILE A 133 -10.93 7.62 -9.57
C ILE A 133 -10.21 7.15 -10.84
N VAL A 134 -9.44 8.05 -11.46
CA VAL A 134 -8.65 7.76 -12.67
C VAL A 134 -7.16 7.64 -12.39
N SER A 135 -6.64 8.43 -11.46
CA SER A 135 -5.22 8.41 -11.12
C SER A 135 -5.01 8.86 -9.68
N VAL A 136 -3.96 8.35 -9.05
CA VAL A 136 -3.49 8.79 -7.73
C VAL A 136 -2.04 9.22 -7.81
N LEU A 137 -1.74 10.43 -7.35
CA LEU A 137 -0.41 11.05 -7.44
C LEU A 137 0.15 11.26 -6.03
N VAL A 138 1.33 10.73 -5.75
CA VAL A 138 1.95 10.77 -4.43
C VAL A 138 3.14 11.71 -4.43
N TYR A 139 3.17 12.65 -3.49
CA TYR A 139 4.18 13.69 -3.34
C TYR A 139 4.90 13.59 -2.00
N ALA A 140 6.14 14.08 -1.96
CA ALA A 140 6.90 14.23 -0.72
C ALA A 140 6.35 15.39 0.11
N GLY A 141 6.33 15.22 1.44
CA GLY A 141 5.90 16.26 2.38
C GLY A 141 4.37 16.41 2.47
N PHE A 142 3.92 17.27 3.37
CA PHE A 142 2.51 17.62 3.48
C PHE A 142 2.07 18.50 2.31
N HIS A 143 0.77 18.52 2.04
CA HIS A 143 0.21 19.32 0.96
C HIS A 143 0.59 20.81 1.06
N THR A 144 0.60 21.36 2.27
CA THR A 144 0.96 22.76 2.55
C THR A 144 2.43 23.08 2.26
N ASP A 145 3.29 22.07 2.26
CA ASP A 145 4.73 22.22 2.10
C ASP A 145 5.18 21.99 0.65
N ARG A 146 4.26 21.59 -0.24
CA ARG A 146 4.57 21.36 -1.65
C ARG A 146 4.86 22.67 -2.36
N LYS A 147 5.92 22.66 -3.17
CA LYS A 147 6.13 23.73 -4.15
C LYS A 147 5.12 23.58 -5.29
N PRO A 148 4.64 24.69 -5.90
CA PRO A 148 3.65 24.67 -6.98
C PRO A 148 4.03 23.81 -8.20
N ASP A 149 5.32 23.59 -8.41
CA ASP A 149 5.95 22.88 -9.54
C ASP A 149 6.47 21.47 -9.15
N SER A 150 6.13 20.99 -7.94
CA SER A 150 6.58 19.68 -7.48
C SER A 150 6.02 18.58 -8.40
N SER A 151 6.89 17.69 -8.88
CA SER A 151 6.49 16.48 -9.59
C SER A 151 6.13 15.37 -8.61
N PRO A 152 5.15 14.50 -8.94
CA PRO A 152 4.83 13.37 -8.09
C PRO A 152 6.03 12.42 -8.00
N LEU A 153 6.27 11.86 -6.81
CA LEU A 153 7.23 10.78 -6.60
C LEU A 153 6.76 9.48 -7.24
N ARG A 154 5.43 9.27 -7.31
CA ARG A 154 4.81 8.15 -8.01
C ARG A 154 3.40 8.53 -8.47
N SER A 155 3.03 8.04 -9.64
CA SER A 155 1.67 8.07 -10.16
C SER A 155 1.14 6.65 -10.21
N PHE A 156 -0.13 6.46 -9.89
CA PHE A 156 -0.88 5.23 -10.07
C PHE A 156 -1.98 5.50 -11.06
N GLU A 157 -1.91 4.88 -12.23
CA GLU A 157 -2.92 5.02 -13.28
C GLU A 157 -4.03 3.98 -13.11
N LYS A 158 -5.14 4.13 -13.86
CA LYS A 158 -6.40 3.37 -13.69
C LYS A 158 -6.22 1.85 -13.64
N ASP A 159 -5.22 1.31 -14.32
CA ASP A 159 -4.83 -0.10 -14.35
C ASP A 159 -4.09 -0.55 -13.08
N GLU A 160 -3.32 0.34 -12.45
CA GLU A 160 -2.64 0.11 -11.16
C GLU A 160 -3.54 0.38 -9.95
N LEU A 161 -4.65 1.11 -10.14
CA LEU A 161 -5.55 1.43 -9.05
C LEU A 161 -6.23 0.19 -8.47
N VAL A 162 -5.98 -0.03 -7.18
CA VAL A 162 -6.65 -1.02 -6.35
C VAL A 162 -7.74 -0.36 -5.51
N PHE A 163 -8.74 -1.16 -5.13
CA PHE A 163 -9.82 -0.75 -4.21
C PHE A 163 -10.67 0.44 -4.68
N VAL A 164 -10.82 0.60 -6.00
CA VAL A 164 -11.68 1.63 -6.60
C VAL A 164 -13.14 1.20 -6.57
N SER A 165 -14.01 2.06 -6.04
CA SER A 165 -15.46 1.84 -6.09
C SER A 165 -15.96 2.07 -7.52
N LEU A 166 -16.60 1.05 -8.12
CA LEU A 166 -17.13 1.07 -9.48
C LEU A 166 -18.51 1.74 -9.60
N VAL A 167 -19.00 2.37 -8.53
CA VAL A 167 -20.36 2.94 -8.46
C VAL A 167 -20.49 4.16 -9.37
#